data_AF-A0A397FVR0-F1
#
_entry.id   AF-A0A397FVR0-F1
#
_cell.length_a   1.000
_cell.length_b   1.000
_cell.length_c   1.000
_cell.angle_alpha   90.00
_cell.angle_beta   90.00
_cell.angle_gamma   90.00
#
_symmetry.space_group_name_H-M   'P 1'
#
loop_
_entity.id
_entity.type
_entity.pdbx_description
1 polymer ?
#
loop_
_entity_poly.entity_id
_entity_poly.type
_entity_poly.pdbx_seq_one_letter_code
_entity_poly.pdbx_strand_id
1 'polypeptide(L)'
;MKDQPHRWQKVQHFLMREAADVAFAKASESMERLNINAAKLMHKVHEKKRKKNNPLLSNLAASQKAAVDLELHTLPIIKDMLEINAAFNNNWRLPQGYSSETSGGLLVTLPHQNAQAYMRELEALDGQPSWLVGRVVQGSNQARILPDVRFVPV
;
A
#
# COMPACT_ATOMS: atom_id res chain seq x y z
N MET A 1 -2.54 22.18 13.23
CA MET A 1 -1.68 22.59 12.10
C MET A 1 -1.84 24.09 11.92
N LYS A 2 -0.76 24.86 11.74
CA LYS A 2 -0.90 26.28 11.35
C LYS A 2 -1.43 26.32 9.91
N ASP A 3 -2.48 27.08 9.64
CA ASP A 3 -2.93 27.33 8.29
C ASP A 3 -1.74 27.80 7.45
N GLN A 4 -1.49 27.12 6.33
CA GLN A 4 -0.48 27.52 5.34
C GLN A 4 -1.21 27.95 4.06
N PRO A 5 -1.68 29.21 3.98
CA PRO A 5 -2.52 29.67 2.87
C PRO A 5 -1.91 29.40 1.50
N HIS A 6 -0.59 29.56 1.36
CA HIS A 6 0.14 29.34 0.12
C HIS A 6 0.12 27.88 -0.37
N ARG A 7 0.02 26.89 0.54
CA ARG A 7 -0.11 25.48 0.16
C ARG A 7 -1.53 25.16 -0.29
N TRP A 8 -2.52 25.66 0.45
CA TRP A 8 -3.93 25.50 0.09
C TRP A 8 -4.24 26.13 -1.28
N GLN A 9 -3.65 27.30 -1.57
CA GLN A 9 -3.81 27.98 -2.86
C GLN A 9 -3.44 27.12 -4.08
N LYS A 10 -2.50 26.18 -3.93
CA LYS A 10 -2.09 25.28 -5.02
C LYS A 10 -3.12 24.21 -5.37
N VAL A 11 -4.02 23.88 -4.44
CA VAL A 11 -4.96 22.77 -4.60
C VAL A 11 -6.42 23.20 -4.56
N GLN A 12 -6.74 24.38 -4.03
CA GLN A 12 -8.10 24.89 -3.85
C GLN A 12 -8.96 24.99 -5.13
N HIS A 13 -8.34 24.90 -6.31
CA HIS A 13 -9.04 24.94 -7.59
C HIS A 13 -9.63 23.59 -8.01
N PHE A 14 -9.18 22.47 -7.41
CA PHE A 14 -9.71 21.13 -7.66
C PHE A 14 -10.08 20.37 -6.37
N LEU A 15 -9.51 20.74 -5.21
CA LEU A 15 -9.72 20.09 -3.93
C LEU A 15 -10.64 20.90 -3.02
N MET A 16 -11.74 20.28 -2.60
CA MET A 16 -12.64 20.82 -1.57
C MET A 16 -12.07 20.55 -0.16
N ARG A 17 -12.38 21.40 0.82
CA ARG A 17 -11.91 21.22 2.20
C ARG A 17 -12.44 19.93 2.81
N GLU A 18 -13.70 19.62 2.54
CA GLU A 18 -14.37 18.41 3.01
C GLU A 18 -13.68 17.16 2.45
N ALA A 19 -13.24 17.18 1.19
CA ALA A 19 -12.48 16.08 0.59
C ALA A 19 -11.10 15.91 1.24
N ALA A 20 -10.43 17.01 1.58
CA ALA A 20 -9.17 16.98 2.32
C ALA A 20 -9.34 16.41 3.74
N ASP A 21 -10.43 16.78 4.43
CA ASP A 21 -10.76 16.26 5.76
C ASP A 21 -11.08 14.76 5.71
N VAL A 22 -11.83 14.30 4.70
CA VAL A 22 -12.10 12.87 4.48
C VAL A 22 -10.80 12.10 4.23
N ALA A 23 -9.90 12.63 3.38
CA ALA A 23 -8.61 11.99 3.12
C ALA A 23 -7.75 11.92 4.40
N PHE A 24 -7.75 12.97 5.22
CA PHE A 24 -7.04 13.00 6.49
C PHE A 24 -7.61 12.01 7.51
N ALA A 25 -8.93 11.95 7.65
CA ALA A 25 -9.61 11.00 8.52
C ALA A 25 -9.29 9.56 8.10
N LYS A 26 -9.37 9.28 6.80
CA LYS A 26 -9.06 7.96 6.23
C LYS A 26 -7.60 7.54 6.42
N ALA A 27 -6.67 8.48 6.27
CA ALA A 27 -5.26 8.24 6.59
C ALA A 27 -5.09 7.92 8.09
N SER A 28 -5.71 8.72 8.97
CA SER A 28 -5.63 8.53 10.43
C SER A 28 -6.20 7.18 10.85
N GLU A 29 -7.41 6.83 10.39
CA GLU A 29 -8.05 5.53 10.63
C GLU A 29 -7.18 4.37 10.14
N SER A 30 -6.55 4.50 8.97
CA SER A 30 -5.63 3.48 8.46
C SER A 30 -4.38 3.33 9.33
N MET A 31 -3.81 4.44 9.83
CA MET A 31 -2.59 4.45 10.64
C MET A 31 -2.80 3.96 12.07
N GLU A 32 -3.99 4.15 12.62
CA GLU A 32 -4.36 3.70 13.97
C GLU A 32 -4.70 2.20 14.02
N ARG A 33 -5.02 1.60 12.87
CA ARG A 33 -5.38 0.18 12.78
C ARG A 33 -4.15 -0.72 12.94
N LEU A 34 -4.26 -1.70 13.84
CA LEU A 34 -3.22 -2.70 14.04
C LEU A 34 -3.26 -3.78 12.96
N ASN A 35 -2.08 -4.12 12.44
CA ASN A 35 -1.89 -5.25 11.50
C ASN A 35 -1.96 -6.65 12.17
N ILE A 36 -2.55 -6.77 13.36
CA ILE A 36 -2.50 -8.00 14.17
C ILE A 36 -3.26 -9.17 13.53
N ASN A 37 -4.44 -8.91 12.95
CA ASN A 37 -5.25 -9.95 12.31
C ASN A 37 -4.60 -10.42 11.00
N ALA A 38 -4.06 -9.50 10.21
CA ALA A 38 -3.25 -9.82 9.04
C ALA A 38 -2.06 -10.75 9.42
N ALA A 39 -1.29 -10.40 10.46
CA ALA A 39 -0.19 -11.22 10.93
C ALA A 39 -0.64 -12.63 11.40
N LYS A 40 -1.73 -12.72 12.20
CA LYS A 40 -2.30 -14.01 12.64
C LYS A 40 -2.73 -14.89 11.46
N LEU A 41 -3.40 -14.30 10.47
CA LEU A 41 -3.82 -15.01 9.27
C LEU A 41 -2.64 -15.46 8.41
N MET A 42 -1.57 -14.66 8.33
CA MET A 42 -0.35 -15.05 7.62
C MET A 42 0.24 -16.33 8.23
N HIS A 43 0.26 -16.44 9.56
CA HIS A 43 0.66 -17.66 10.26
C HIS A 43 -0.26 -18.83 9.91
N LYS A 44 -1.59 -18.67 9.94
CA LYS A 44 -2.54 -19.71 9.55
C LYS A 44 -2.30 -20.24 8.11
N VAL A 45 -1.92 -19.36 7.19
CA VAL A 45 -1.63 -19.73 5.79
C VAL A 45 -0.23 -20.36 5.64
N HIS A 46 0.77 -19.89 6.39
CA HIS A 46 2.15 -20.40 6.37
C HIS A 46 2.40 -21.63 7.25
N GLU A 47 1.61 -21.89 8.29
CA GLU A 47 1.68 -23.14 9.05
C GLU A 47 1.32 -24.33 8.18
N LYS A 48 0.52 -24.12 7.13
CA LYS A 48 0.28 -25.12 6.08
C LYS A 48 1.48 -25.32 5.14
N LYS A 49 2.41 -24.35 5.02
CA LYS A 49 3.70 -24.45 4.26
C LYS A 49 4.74 -23.44 4.78
N ARG A 50 5.73 -23.91 5.56
CA ARG A 50 6.87 -23.18 6.16
C ARG A 50 7.51 -22.09 5.23
N LYS A 51 7.48 -20.78 5.60
CA LYS A 51 8.60 -19.78 5.57
C LYS A 51 8.15 -18.30 5.78
N LYS A 52 9.15 -17.42 6.00
CA LYS A 52 9.17 -16.11 6.72
C LYS A 52 8.63 -14.87 5.96
N ASN A 53 8.31 -13.80 6.73
CA ASN A 53 7.88 -12.46 6.28
C ASN A 53 8.86 -11.35 6.73
N ASN A 54 8.97 -10.24 5.97
CA ASN A 54 9.58 -8.97 6.42
C ASN A 54 8.97 -7.77 5.64
N PRO A 55 8.72 -6.58 6.23
CA PRO A 55 8.10 -5.46 5.53
C PRO A 55 9.11 -4.52 4.83
N LEU A 56 8.58 -3.76 3.86
CA LEU A 56 9.17 -2.79 2.92
C LEU A 56 9.63 -3.40 1.58
N LEU A 57 9.08 -2.90 0.47
CA LEU A 57 9.17 -3.47 -0.88
C LEU A 57 10.57 -3.88 -1.35
N SER A 58 11.55 -2.96 -1.28
CA SER A 58 12.95 -3.26 -1.64
C SER A 58 13.59 -4.23 -0.66
N ASN A 59 13.35 -4.02 0.64
CA ASN A 59 13.90 -4.87 1.70
C ASN A 59 13.34 -6.30 1.60
N LEU A 60 12.07 -6.46 1.24
CA LEU A 60 11.40 -7.73 1.10
C LEU A 60 11.98 -8.52 -0.08
N ALA A 61 12.13 -7.90 -1.26
CA ALA A 61 12.74 -8.54 -2.42
C ALA A 61 14.21 -8.93 -2.15
N ALA A 62 15.00 -7.99 -1.60
CA ALA A 62 16.40 -8.21 -1.26
C ALA A 62 16.62 -9.26 -0.17
N SER A 63 15.63 -9.47 0.71
CA SER A 63 15.68 -10.48 1.79
C SER A 63 15.31 -11.90 1.32
N GLN A 64 14.90 -12.09 0.06
CA GLN A 64 14.54 -13.42 -0.42
C GLN A 64 15.77 -14.28 -0.67
N LYS A 65 15.67 -15.57 -0.30
CA LYS A 65 16.72 -16.56 -0.59
C LYS A 65 16.69 -17.04 -2.03
N ALA A 66 15.52 -17.01 -2.66
CA ALA A 66 15.34 -17.37 -4.05
C ALA A 66 15.61 -16.14 -4.92
N ALA A 67 16.09 -16.38 -6.14
CA ALA A 67 16.29 -15.37 -7.17
C ALA A 67 14.92 -14.98 -7.74
N VAL A 68 14.25 -14.02 -7.10
CA VAL A 68 12.89 -13.58 -7.43
C VAL A 68 12.78 -12.07 -7.40
N ASP A 69 11.89 -11.52 -8.22
CA ASP A 69 11.51 -10.10 -8.18
C ASP A 69 10.05 -9.93 -7.75
N LEU A 70 9.75 -8.76 -7.19
CA LEU A 70 8.40 -8.32 -6.86
C LEU A 70 7.94 -7.30 -7.90
N GLU A 71 6.88 -7.62 -8.63
CA GLU A 71 6.26 -6.73 -9.62
C GLU A 71 4.93 -6.21 -9.11
N LEU A 72 4.81 -4.90 -8.90
CA LEU A 72 3.56 -4.26 -8.51
C LEU A 72 2.81 -3.75 -9.73
N HIS A 73 1.62 -4.29 -9.97
CA HIS A 73 0.70 -3.87 -11.03
C HIS A 73 -0.42 -2.98 -10.51
N THR A 74 -0.60 -2.86 -9.19
CA THR A 74 -1.70 -2.09 -8.61
C THR A 74 -1.28 -1.41 -7.31
N LEU A 75 -1.67 -0.15 -7.15
CA LEU A 75 -1.43 0.63 -5.94
C LEU A 75 -2.74 1.26 -5.45
N PRO A 76 -3.27 0.82 -4.29
CA PRO A 76 -4.36 1.53 -3.62
C PRO A 76 -3.83 2.86 -3.07
N ILE A 77 -4.45 3.97 -3.42
CA ILE A 77 -4.04 5.32 -3.01
C ILE A 77 -5.27 6.08 -2.52
N ILE A 78 -5.15 6.76 -1.38
CA ILE A 78 -6.22 7.62 -0.87
C ILE A 78 -6.61 8.62 -1.97
N LYS A 79 -7.92 8.77 -2.19
CA LYS A 79 -8.45 9.62 -3.25
C LYS A 79 -7.79 11.02 -3.27
N ASP A 80 -7.61 11.56 -4.47
CA ASP A 80 -7.04 12.89 -4.75
C ASP A 80 -5.54 13.08 -4.40
N MET A 81 -4.90 12.13 -3.71
CA MET A 81 -3.48 12.26 -3.32
C MET A 81 -2.50 12.29 -4.51
N LEU A 82 -2.83 11.65 -5.63
CA LEU A 82 -2.01 11.73 -6.84
C LEU A 82 -2.02 13.12 -7.45
N GLU A 83 -3.20 13.75 -7.52
CA GLU A 83 -3.36 15.09 -8.08
C GLU A 83 -2.74 16.14 -7.14
N ILE A 84 -2.93 15.99 -5.83
CA ILE A 84 -2.22 16.78 -4.82
C ILE A 84 -0.71 16.63 -5.01
N ASN A 85 -0.18 15.40 -5.09
CA ASN A 85 1.26 15.20 -5.30
C ASN A 85 1.76 15.89 -6.58
N ALA A 86 0.99 15.84 -7.68
CA ALA A 86 1.32 16.54 -8.91
C ALA A 86 1.36 18.07 -8.75
N ALA A 87 0.40 18.66 -8.03
CA ALA A 87 0.35 20.11 -7.73
C ALA A 87 1.56 20.61 -6.93
N PHE A 88 2.30 19.70 -6.27
CA PHE A 88 3.56 19.96 -5.59
C PHE A 88 4.75 19.36 -6.33
N ASN A 89 4.73 19.33 -7.67
CA ASN A 89 5.84 18.88 -8.53
C ASN A 89 6.32 17.45 -8.22
N ASN A 90 5.40 16.60 -7.77
CA ASN A 90 5.70 15.23 -7.33
C ASN A 90 6.75 15.14 -6.21
N ASN A 91 6.81 16.14 -5.32
CA ASN A 91 7.80 16.20 -4.24
C ASN A 91 7.81 14.96 -3.32
N TRP A 92 6.68 14.27 -3.16
CA TRP A 92 6.61 13.05 -2.36
C TRP A 92 6.94 11.79 -3.14
N ARG A 93 7.06 11.87 -4.47
CA ARG A 93 7.33 10.73 -5.35
C ARG A 93 6.35 9.57 -5.14
N LEU A 94 5.08 9.92 -4.90
CA LEU A 94 4.00 8.97 -4.59
C LEU A 94 3.76 7.95 -5.73
N PRO A 95 3.66 8.36 -7.02
CA PRO A 95 3.50 7.41 -8.12
C PRO A 95 4.67 6.43 -8.27
N GLN A 96 5.87 6.83 -7.81
CA GLN A 96 7.08 6.02 -7.85
C GLN A 96 7.24 5.10 -6.63
N GLY A 97 6.29 5.13 -5.68
CA GLY A 97 6.32 4.31 -4.47
C GLY A 97 7.37 4.72 -3.45
N TYR A 98 7.86 5.96 -3.50
CA TYR A 98 8.87 6.49 -2.55
C TYR A 98 8.31 7.50 -1.56
N SER A 99 6.99 7.71 -1.56
CA SER A 99 6.34 8.50 -0.52
C SER A 99 6.47 7.78 0.82
N SER A 100 6.88 8.51 1.86
CA SER A 100 6.96 7.96 3.20
C SER A 100 5.57 7.61 3.71
N GLU A 101 5.41 6.39 4.21
CA GLU A 101 4.21 5.94 4.92
C GLU A 101 4.52 5.81 6.41
N THR A 102 3.51 6.05 7.25
CA THR A 102 3.57 5.82 8.71
C THR A 102 2.49 4.81 9.05
N SER A 103 2.79 3.79 9.85
CA SER A 103 1.83 2.74 10.23
C SER A 103 1.03 2.16 9.05
N GLY A 104 1.70 1.92 7.91
CA GLY A 104 1.07 1.36 6.72
C GLY A 104 0.62 -0.10 6.90
N GLY A 105 -0.05 -0.62 5.87
CA GLY A 105 -0.47 -2.03 5.82
C GLY A 105 0.70 -3.01 5.67
N LEU A 106 0.40 -4.31 5.78
CA LEU A 106 1.37 -5.36 5.47
C LEU A 106 1.35 -5.68 3.96
N LEU A 107 2.54 -5.68 3.35
CA LEU A 107 2.74 -6.33 2.06
C LEU A 107 3.05 -7.82 2.29
N VAL A 108 2.15 -8.68 1.82
CA VAL A 108 2.22 -10.14 2.05
C VAL A 108 2.40 -10.88 0.74
N THR A 109 3.34 -11.83 0.70
CA THR A 109 3.48 -12.79 -0.40
C THR A 109 2.81 -14.11 -0.03
N LEU A 110 1.87 -14.57 -0.85
CA LEU A 110 1.12 -15.82 -0.65
C LEU A 110 1.08 -16.64 -1.93
N PRO A 111 0.91 -17.97 -1.85
CA PRO A 111 0.49 -18.75 -3.01
C PRO A 111 -0.80 -18.18 -3.61
N HIS A 112 -0.83 -18.01 -4.93
CA HIS A 112 -1.93 -17.34 -5.64
C HIS A 112 -3.32 -17.87 -5.24
N GLN A 113 -3.46 -19.21 -5.16
CA GLN A 113 -4.70 -19.89 -4.77
C GLN A 113 -5.22 -19.55 -3.36
N ASN A 114 -4.35 -19.08 -2.46
CA ASN A 114 -4.71 -18.73 -1.08
C ASN A 114 -5.04 -17.24 -0.93
N ALA A 115 -4.65 -16.38 -1.88
CA ALA A 115 -4.75 -14.93 -1.75
C ALA A 115 -6.21 -14.46 -1.55
N GLN A 116 -7.13 -14.93 -2.39
CA GLN A 116 -8.55 -14.57 -2.30
C GLN A 116 -9.21 -15.02 -0.99
N ALA A 117 -8.85 -16.19 -0.48
CA ALA A 117 -9.37 -16.67 0.79
C ALA A 117 -8.82 -15.84 1.97
N TYR A 118 -7.53 -15.52 1.95
CA TYR A 118 -6.89 -14.68 2.95
C TYR A 118 -7.51 -13.27 2.98
N MET A 119 -7.72 -12.64 1.81
CA MET A 119 -8.28 -11.30 1.70
C MET A 119 -9.71 -11.23 2.26
N ARG A 120 -10.56 -12.21 1.92
CA ARG A 120 -11.94 -12.28 2.43
C ARG A 120 -12.00 -12.50 3.93
N GLU A 121 -11.15 -13.39 4.47
CA GLU A 121 -11.10 -13.63 5.92
C GLU A 121 -10.59 -12.40 6.67
N LEU A 122 -9.58 -11.71 6.13
CA LEU A 122 -9.07 -10.47 6.71
C LEU A 122 -10.13 -9.36 6.71
N GLU A 123 -10.84 -9.19 5.60
CA GLU A 123 -11.92 -8.20 5.50
C GLU A 123 -13.06 -8.49 6.49
N ALA A 124 -13.42 -9.76 6.69
CA ALA A 124 -14.41 -10.14 7.69
C ALA A 124 -13.98 -9.84 9.14
N LEU A 125 -12.67 -9.86 9.43
CA LEU A 125 -12.13 -9.56 10.76
C LEU A 125 -11.91 -8.06 11.00
N ASP A 126 -11.41 -7.35 10.00
CA ASP A 126 -10.99 -5.95 10.12
C ASP A 126 -12.07 -4.96 9.63
N GLY A 127 -13.07 -5.43 8.90
CA GLY A 127 -14.07 -4.58 8.25
C GLY A 127 -13.48 -3.68 7.15
N GLN A 128 -12.26 -3.97 6.70
CA GLN A 128 -11.51 -3.17 5.75
C GLN A 128 -11.01 -4.05 4.59
N PRO A 129 -11.07 -3.56 3.35
CA PRO A 129 -10.61 -4.31 2.19
C PRO A 129 -9.09 -4.48 2.19
N SER A 130 -8.63 -5.44 1.41
CA SER A 130 -7.22 -5.62 1.05
C SER A 130 -7.10 -5.74 -0.46
N TRP A 131 -5.89 -5.59 -1.00
CA TRP A 131 -5.67 -5.54 -2.45
C TRP A 131 -4.61 -6.55 -2.89
N LEU A 132 -4.90 -7.23 -4.00
CA LEU A 132 -3.88 -7.93 -4.76
C LEU A 132 -3.10 -6.91 -5.59
N VAL A 133 -1.90 -6.57 -5.14
CA VAL A 133 -1.11 -5.44 -5.68
C VAL A 133 -0.03 -5.86 -6.68
N GLY A 134 0.27 -7.15 -6.78
CA GLY A 134 1.41 -7.60 -7.56
C GLY A 134 1.59 -9.11 -7.61
N ARG A 135 2.74 -9.52 -8.15
CA ARG A 135 3.17 -10.91 -8.28
C ARG A 135 4.66 -11.06 -7.98
N VAL A 136 5.04 -12.30 -7.69
CA VAL A 136 6.45 -12.71 -7.55
C VAL A 136 6.85 -13.45 -8.82
N VAL A 137 7.94 -13.03 -9.44
CA VAL A 137 8.50 -13.65 -10.66
C VAL A 137 9.94 -14.08 -10.41
N GLN A 138 10.48 -14.96 -11.26
CA GLN A 138 11.92 -15.24 -11.23
C GLN A 138 12.70 -13.96 -11.57
N GLY A 139 13.79 -13.69 -10.86
CA GLY A 139 14.47 -12.41 -10.97
C GLY A 139 15.77 -12.30 -10.17
N SER A 140 16.14 -11.08 -9.80
CA SER A 140 17.41 -10.73 -9.16
C SER A 140 17.22 -9.98 -7.83
N ASN A 141 16.15 -10.31 -7.09
CA ASN A 141 15.88 -9.78 -5.77
C ASN A 141 15.55 -8.29 -5.76
N GLN A 142 14.88 -7.83 -6.81
CA GLN A 142 14.43 -6.45 -6.98
C GLN A 142 12.92 -6.30 -6.78
N ALA A 143 12.50 -5.09 -6.41
CA ALA A 143 11.09 -4.71 -6.41
C ALA A 143 10.89 -3.57 -7.40
N ARG A 144 9.84 -3.66 -8.22
CA ARG A 144 9.52 -2.66 -9.24
C ARG A 144 8.02 -2.42 -9.31
N ILE A 145 7.64 -1.17 -9.54
CA ILE A 145 6.30 -0.81 -9.99
C ILE A 145 6.29 -0.93 -11.52
N LEU A 146 5.28 -1.60 -12.06
CA LEU A 146 5.17 -1.76 -13.50
C LEU A 146 4.80 -0.44 -14.18
N PRO A 147 5.23 -0.20 -15.44
CA PRO A 147 4.92 1.03 -16.17
C PRO A 147 3.40 1.27 -16.34
N ASP A 148 2.62 0.20 -16.41
CA ASP A 148 1.15 0.19 -16.55
C ASP A 148 0.43 0.02 -15.20
N VAL A 149 1.06 0.44 -14.10
CA VAL A 149 0.48 0.35 -12.76
C VAL A 149 -0.91 0.98 -12.71
N ARG A 150 -1.86 0.21 -12.18
CA ARG A 150 -3.22 0.69 -11.93
C ARG A 150 -3.28 1.34 -10.55
N PHE A 151 -3.59 2.64 -10.51
CA PHE A 151 -3.96 3.31 -9.27
C PHE A 151 -5.43 3.07 -8.95
N VAL A 152 -5.72 2.57 -7.76
CA VAL A 152 -7.10 2.36 -7.29
C VAL A 152 -7.38 3.40 -6.20
N PRO A 153 -8.32 4.33 -6.41
CA PRO A 153 -8.70 5.28 -5.37
C PRO A 153 -9.37 4.51 -4.24
N VAL A 154 -8.95 4.78 -3.00
CA VAL A 154 -9.54 4.16 -1.81
C VAL A 154 -10.18 5.21 -0.92
#